data_AF-A0A959ESM9-F1
#
_entry.id   AF-A0A959ESM9-F1
#
_cell.length_a   1.000
_cell.length_b   1.000
_cell.length_c   1.000
_cell.angle_alpha   90.00
_cell.angle_beta   90.00
_cell.angle_gamma   90.00
#
_symmetry.space_group_name_H-M   'P 1'
#
loop_
_entity.id
_entity.type
_entity.pdbx_description
1 polymer ?
#
loop_
_entity_poly.entity_id
_entity_poly.type
_entity_poly.pdbx_seq_one_letter_code
_entity_poly.pdbx_strand_id
1 'polypeptide(L)'
;EFTFPLEFAKQTDENEFVAPLWGSRSVGYLLDQIRLNGESKELVDEVVRLAKKYGIITPYTSYLIIEDEAEQLGMNRIRRDESLLSQRVEGRTQAPKMKEAEDDLANDSGRGSVRASEEIQEMNYADNMAQTQMGRSRLEYTDPAGRQRNLADGVMNVQGRAQYLNNGQWLDSAIALQENPGRMTVNHIQFNSPEYFQLLRERPASAEFLALGRNVRFLLDGQVWEVAE
;
A
#
# COMPACT_ATOMS: atom_id res chain seq x y z
N GLU A 1 27.83 -32.49 17.26
CA GLU A 1 27.28 -31.15 16.98
C GLU A 1 26.90 -31.14 15.50
N PHE A 2 25.63 -30.84 15.17
CA PHE A 2 25.18 -30.81 13.77
C PHE A 2 25.19 -29.36 13.31
N THR A 3 25.94 -29.06 12.25
CA THR A 3 26.00 -27.74 11.64
C THR A 3 25.37 -27.82 10.25
N PHE A 4 24.35 -26.99 10.01
CA PHE A 4 23.69 -26.88 8.71
C PHE A 4 24.11 -25.56 8.06
N PRO A 5 25.04 -25.57 7.09
CA PRO A 5 25.36 -24.37 6.34
C PRO A 5 24.18 -24.02 5.42
N LEU A 6 23.60 -22.84 5.62
CA LEU A 6 22.57 -22.27 4.76
C LEU A 6 23.19 -21.15 3.93
N GLU A 7 23.02 -21.24 2.60
CA GLU A 7 23.34 -20.15 1.68
C GLU A 7 22.05 -19.42 1.32
N PHE A 8 21.97 -18.14 1.67
CA PHE A 8 20.82 -17.30 1.33
C PHE A 8 21.13 -16.50 0.06
N ALA A 9 20.21 -16.53 -0.90
CA ALA A 9 20.26 -15.62 -2.04
C ALA A 9 20.20 -14.17 -1.55
N LYS A 10 20.90 -13.25 -2.23
CA LYS A 10 20.88 -11.82 -1.87
C LYS A 10 19.48 -11.21 -2.01
N GLN A 11 18.69 -11.70 -2.98
CA GLN A 11 17.29 -11.37 -3.20
C GLN A 11 16.57 -12.59 -3.76
N THR A 12 15.29 -12.74 -3.39
CA THR A 12 14.38 -13.77 -3.91
C THR A 12 12.95 -13.23 -3.85
N ASP A 13 12.18 -13.54 -4.88
CA ASP A 13 10.74 -13.30 -5.02
C ASP A 13 9.90 -14.52 -4.58
N GLU A 14 10.52 -15.68 -4.35
CA GLU A 14 9.84 -16.94 -3.98
C GLU A 14 8.97 -16.84 -2.73
N ASN A 15 9.32 -15.92 -1.81
CA ASN A 15 8.65 -15.73 -0.53
C ASN A 15 8.03 -14.33 -0.42
N GLU A 16 7.57 -13.76 -1.52
CA GLU A 16 6.99 -12.41 -1.56
C GLU A 16 5.85 -12.19 -0.56
N PHE A 17 5.07 -13.23 -0.25
CA PHE A 17 3.94 -13.20 0.69
C PHE A 17 4.37 -12.95 2.15
N VAL A 18 5.63 -13.22 2.51
CA VAL A 18 6.11 -13.07 3.88
C VAL A 18 6.08 -11.60 4.33
N ALA A 19 6.49 -10.69 3.45
CA ALA A 19 6.54 -9.26 3.76
C ALA A 19 5.15 -8.63 4.06
N PRO A 20 4.10 -8.81 3.24
CA PRO A 20 2.77 -8.31 3.54
C PRO A 20 2.11 -9.02 4.73
N LEU A 21 2.36 -10.32 4.94
CA LEU A 21 1.89 -11.00 6.17
C LEU A 21 2.53 -10.40 7.42
N TRP A 22 3.85 -10.21 7.41
CA TRP A 22 4.55 -9.53 8.49
C TRP A 22 4.02 -8.11 8.68
N GLY A 23 3.79 -7.37 7.59
CA GLY A 23 3.20 -6.03 7.61
C GLY A 23 1.83 -6.01 8.30
N SER A 24 0.95 -6.95 7.94
CA SER A 24 -0.38 -7.08 8.54
C SER A 24 -0.31 -7.36 10.03
N ARG A 25 0.51 -8.32 10.45
CA ARG A 25 0.69 -8.68 11.86
C ARG A 25 1.30 -7.53 12.67
N SER A 26 2.26 -6.81 12.08
CA SER A 26 2.89 -5.65 12.71
C SER A 26 1.90 -4.51 12.89
N VAL A 27 1.07 -4.24 11.87
CA VAL A 27 -0.01 -3.24 11.96
C VAL A 27 -1.04 -3.66 13.02
N GLY A 28 -1.47 -4.92 13.05
CA GLY A 28 -2.37 -5.44 14.10
C GLY A 28 -1.82 -5.19 15.50
N TYR A 29 -0.54 -5.52 15.72
CA TYR A 29 0.12 -5.30 16.99
C TYR A 29 0.16 -3.81 17.39
N LEU A 30 0.48 -2.93 16.45
CA LEU A 30 0.51 -1.49 16.70
C LEU A 30 -0.89 -0.93 17.01
N LEU A 31 -1.93 -1.41 16.34
CA LEU A 31 -3.31 -1.04 16.63
C LEU A 31 -3.73 -1.52 18.03
N ASP A 32 -3.32 -2.72 18.46
CA ASP A 32 -3.52 -3.16 19.84
C ASP A 32 -2.79 -2.24 20.84
N GLN A 33 -1.56 -1.82 20.55
CA GLN A 33 -0.84 -0.87 21.41
C GLN A 33 -1.57 0.47 21.51
N ILE A 34 -2.13 0.96 20.41
CA ILE A 34 -2.93 2.19 20.39
C ILE A 34 -4.19 2.04 21.24
N ARG A 35 -4.90 0.91 21.15
CA ARG A 35 -6.11 0.67 21.96
C ARG A 35 -5.80 0.56 23.45
N LEU A 36 -4.71 -0.14 23.80
CA LEU A 36 -4.36 -0.40 25.19
C LEU A 36 -3.74 0.80 25.90
N ASN A 37 -2.97 1.62 25.18
CA ASN A 37 -2.14 2.68 25.77
C ASN A 37 -2.51 4.09 25.29
N GLY A 38 -3.45 4.20 24.36
CA GLY A 38 -3.81 5.45 23.68
C GLY A 38 -2.95 5.74 22.45
N GLU A 39 -3.40 6.74 21.68
CA GLU A 39 -2.71 7.17 20.48
C GLU A 39 -1.41 7.92 20.80
N SER A 40 -0.36 7.63 20.04
CA SER A 40 0.83 8.46 19.96
C SER A 40 1.18 8.70 18.50
N LYS A 41 1.77 9.87 18.22
CA LYS A 41 2.16 10.24 16.85
C LYS A 41 3.10 9.20 16.22
N GLU A 42 4.04 8.67 16.98
CA GLU A 42 4.99 7.65 16.50
C GLU A 42 4.28 6.35 16.08
N LEU A 43 3.33 5.86 16.90
CA LEU A 43 2.58 4.65 16.57
C LEU A 43 1.68 4.85 15.34
N VAL A 44 0.98 5.99 15.26
CA VAL A 44 0.11 6.32 14.13
C VAL A 44 0.94 6.46 12.85
N ASP A 45 2.05 7.20 12.90
CA ASP A 45 2.94 7.39 11.74
C ASP A 45 3.50 6.04 11.25
N GLU A 46 3.86 5.13 12.16
CA GLU A 46 4.36 3.79 11.81
C GLU A 46 3.26 2.89 11.22
N VAL A 47 2.05 2.92 11.78
CA VAL A 47 0.88 2.23 11.20
C VAL A 47 0.64 2.72 9.78
N VAL A 48 0.62 4.04 9.57
CA VAL A 48 0.43 4.65 8.25
C VAL A 48 1.54 4.23 7.28
N ARG A 49 2.80 4.24 7.72
CA ARG A 49 3.95 3.85 6.89
C ARG A 49 3.87 2.39 6.46
N LEU A 50 3.63 1.46 7.38
CA LEU A 50 3.54 0.03 7.09
C LEU A 50 2.34 -0.28 6.19
N ALA A 51 1.21 0.35 6.47
CA ALA A 51 0.01 0.14 5.67
C ALA A 51 0.13 0.72 4.25
N LYS A 52 0.78 1.89 4.06
CA LYS A 52 1.18 2.39 2.73
C LYS A 52 2.12 1.42 2.00
N LYS A 53 3.06 0.80 2.72
CA LYS A 53 4.05 -0.09 2.11
C LYS A 53 3.43 -1.39 1.62
N TYR A 54 2.49 -1.94 2.38
CA TYR A 54 1.92 -3.26 2.12
C TYR A 54 0.48 -3.25 1.61
N GLY A 55 -0.15 -2.07 1.52
CA GLY A 55 -1.51 -1.93 0.98
C GLY A 55 -2.59 -2.35 1.98
N ILE A 56 -2.30 -2.22 3.27
CA ILE A 56 -3.20 -2.62 4.37
C ILE A 56 -4.16 -1.47 4.65
N ILE A 57 -5.44 -1.78 4.93
CA ILE A 57 -6.46 -0.76 5.15
C ILE A 57 -6.81 -0.68 6.63
N THR A 58 -6.31 0.38 7.25
CA THR A 58 -6.55 0.73 8.66
C THR A 58 -7.38 2.01 8.76
N PRO A 59 -7.98 2.31 9.93
CA PRO A 59 -8.64 3.59 10.18
C PRO A 59 -7.75 4.81 9.86
N TYR A 60 -6.43 4.72 10.08
CA TYR A 60 -5.48 5.83 9.88
C TYR A 60 -5.02 6.03 8.43
N THR A 61 -5.27 5.07 7.54
CA THR A 61 -4.60 5.01 6.21
C THR A 61 -5.44 5.53 5.05
N SER A 62 -6.61 6.07 5.32
CA SER A 62 -7.52 6.56 4.28
C SER A 62 -7.64 8.06 4.30
N TYR A 63 -7.71 8.67 5.49
CA TYR A 63 -7.90 10.11 5.65
C TYR A 63 -6.55 10.84 5.73
N LEU A 64 -5.66 10.40 6.62
CA LEU A 64 -4.35 11.05 6.85
C LEU A 64 -3.45 10.99 5.61
N ILE A 65 -3.51 9.93 4.81
CA ILE A 65 -2.68 9.85 3.60
C ILE A 65 -3.05 10.93 2.58
N ILE A 66 -4.34 11.23 2.44
CA ILE A 66 -4.78 12.26 1.49
C ILE A 66 -4.35 13.63 2.00
N GLU A 67 -4.53 13.91 3.29
CA GLU A 67 -4.13 15.17 3.90
C GLU A 67 -2.60 15.36 3.81
N ASP A 68 -1.83 14.37 4.23
CA ASP A 68 -0.36 14.36 4.13
C ASP A 68 0.10 14.59 2.69
N GLU A 69 -0.48 13.88 1.71
CA GLU A 69 -0.11 14.04 0.30
C GLU A 69 -0.53 15.40 -0.25
N ALA A 70 -1.71 15.91 0.13
CA ALA A 70 -2.16 17.25 -0.27
C ALA A 70 -1.25 18.35 0.28
N GLU A 71 -0.81 18.23 1.54
CA GLU A 71 0.18 19.13 2.13
C GLU A 71 1.52 19.02 1.40
N GLN A 72 2.03 17.81 1.16
CA GLN A 72 3.29 17.59 0.46
C GLN A 72 3.25 18.10 -0.99
N LEU A 73 2.11 17.96 -1.68
CA LEU A 73 1.88 18.54 -3.01
C LEU A 73 1.85 20.07 -2.96
N GLY A 74 1.16 20.65 -1.97
CA GLY A 74 1.14 22.10 -1.75
C GLY A 74 2.53 22.68 -1.43
N MET A 75 3.39 21.88 -0.78
CA MET A 75 4.78 22.21 -0.47
C MET A 75 5.78 21.84 -1.57
N ASN A 76 5.34 21.32 -2.73
CA ASN A 76 6.19 20.78 -3.81
C ASN A 76 7.23 19.74 -3.35
N ARG A 77 6.94 18.97 -2.31
CA ARG A 77 7.82 17.92 -1.77
C ARG A 77 7.68 16.59 -2.51
N ILE A 78 6.50 16.33 -3.07
CA ILE A 78 6.22 15.19 -3.94
C ILE A 78 5.64 15.70 -5.26
N ARG A 79 5.82 14.96 -6.35
CA ARG A 79 5.16 15.28 -7.62
C ARG A 79 3.74 14.69 -7.66
N ARG A 80 2.83 15.25 -8.46
CA ARG A 80 1.44 14.75 -8.56
C ARG A 80 1.35 13.30 -9.05
N ASP A 81 2.23 12.92 -9.96
CA ASP A 81 2.42 11.58 -10.49
C ASP A 81 3.03 10.59 -9.47
N GLU A 82 3.48 11.09 -8.32
CA GLU A 82 4.10 10.29 -7.24
C GLU A 82 3.18 10.13 -6.02
N SER A 83 1.97 10.70 -6.06
CA SER A 83 0.97 10.57 -5.00
C SER A 83 0.23 9.23 -5.10
N LEU A 84 0.03 8.55 -3.96
CA LEU A 84 -0.65 7.26 -3.89
C LEU A 84 -2.17 7.40 -3.97
N LEU A 85 -2.74 8.46 -3.39
CA LEU A 85 -4.18 8.56 -3.15
C LEU A 85 -4.84 9.90 -3.50
N SER A 86 -4.08 10.98 -3.78
CA SER A 86 -4.63 12.36 -3.90
C SER A 86 -5.87 12.50 -4.78
N GLN A 87 -5.91 11.89 -5.97
CA GLN A 87 -7.05 12.03 -6.90
C GLN A 87 -8.09 10.90 -6.79
N ARG A 88 -7.79 9.84 -6.03
CA ARG A 88 -8.75 8.76 -5.76
C ARG A 88 -9.88 9.20 -4.84
N VAL A 89 -9.65 10.20 -4.01
CA VAL A 89 -10.56 10.58 -2.92
C VAL A 89 -11.12 11.99 -3.08
N GLU A 90 -10.51 12.84 -3.93
CA GLU A 90 -11.11 14.10 -4.36
C GLU A 90 -12.53 13.86 -4.91
N GLY A 91 -13.54 14.36 -4.19
CA GLY A 91 -14.96 14.21 -4.53
C GLY A 91 -15.63 12.89 -4.11
N ARG A 92 -14.93 11.99 -3.41
CA ARG A 92 -15.46 10.70 -2.93
C ARG A 92 -15.37 10.65 -1.40
N THR A 93 -16.16 11.46 -0.72
CA THR A 93 -16.11 11.66 0.75
C THR A 93 -16.40 10.36 1.51
N GLN A 94 -15.34 9.62 1.87
CA GLN A 94 -15.39 8.46 2.77
C GLN A 94 -15.03 8.81 4.22
N ALA A 95 -14.74 10.09 4.49
CA ALA A 95 -14.40 10.62 5.81
C ALA A 95 -15.36 10.15 6.93
N PRO A 96 -16.70 10.05 6.73
CA PRO A 96 -17.58 9.58 7.78
C PRO A 96 -17.35 8.12 8.19
N LYS A 97 -17.14 7.21 7.22
CA LYS A 97 -16.87 5.78 7.50
C LYS A 97 -15.52 5.58 8.18
N MET A 98 -14.55 6.43 7.86
CA MET A 98 -13.22 6.35 8.45
C MET A 98 -13.20 6.91 9.86
N LYS A 99 -13.89 8.04 10.08
CA LYS A 99 -14.11 8.57 11.42
C LYS A 99 -14.85 7.56 12.30
N GLU A 100 -15.88 6.90 11.77
CA GLU A 100 -16.55 5.80 12.47
C GLU A 100 -15.57 4.67 12.82
N ALA A 101 -14.67 4.29 11.92
CA ALA A 101 -13.68 3.25 12.18
C ALA A 101 -12.61 3.66 13.22
N GLU A 102 -12.21 4.93 13.25
CA GLU A 102 -11.34 5.49 14.29
C GLU A 102 -12.07 5.49 15.65
N ASP A 103 -13.33 5.91 15.67
CA ASP A 103 -14.14 5.93 16.89
C ASP A 103 -14.40 4.49 17.39
N ASP A 104 -14.68 3.55 16.48
CA ASP A 104 -14.81 2.11 16.77
C ASP A 104 -13.52 1.56 17.41
N LEU A 105 -12.36 2.03 16.96
CA LEU A 105 -11.05 1.65 17.51
C LEU A 105 -10.83 2.26 18.91
N ALA A 106 -11.18 3.53 19.09
CA ALA A 106 -10.95 4.29 20.32
C ALA A 106 -11.92 3.95 21.47
N ASN A 107 -13.09 3.40 21.14
CA ASN A 107 -14.08 3.01 22.15
C ASN A 107 -13.75 1.64 22.76
N ASP A 108 -13.97 1.50 24.07
CA ASP A 108 -13.74 0.24 24.81
C ASP A 108 -14.96 -0.69 24.84
N SER A 109 -16.11 -0.24 24.34
CA SER A 109 -17.35 -1.03 24.39
C SER A 109 -18.31 -0.67 23.26
N GLY A 110 -19.20 -1.62 22.94
CA GLY A 110 -20.20 -1.48 21.89
C GLY A 110 -19.88 -2.32 20.66
N ARG A 111 -20.82 -2.32 19.70
CA ARG A 111 -20.72 -3.15 18.48
C ARG A 111 -19.50 -2.78 17.64
N GLY A 112 -19.19 -1.49 17.55
CA GLY A 112 -18.03 -0.96 16.83
C GLY A 112 -16.71 -1.48 17.38
N SER A 113 -16.53 -1.36 18.70
CA SER A 113 -15.34 -1.86 19.42
C SER A 113 -15.12 -3.36 19.28
N VAL A 114 -16.20 -4.16 19.23
CA VAL A 114 -16.12 -5.60 18.96
C VAL A 114 -15.62 -5.84 17.55
N ARG A 115 -16.18 -5.17 16.54
CA ARG A 115 -15.74 -5.28 15.14
C ARG A 115 -14.27 -4.88 14.98
N ALA A 116 -13.87 -3.74 15.53
CA ALA A 116 -12.47 -3.30 15.49
C ALA A 116 -11.54 -4.33 16.16
N SER A 117 -11.99 -4.96 17.26
CA SER A 117 -11.23 -6.02 17.92
C SER A 117 -11.10 -7.28 17.08
N GLU A 118 -12.17 -7.72 16.42
CA GLU A 118 -12.15 -8.88 15.53
C GLU A 118 -11.15 -8.65 14.39
N GLU A 119 -11.20 -7.50 13.73
CA GLU A 119 -10.27 -7.15 12.64
C GLU A 119 -8.81 -7.12 13.09
N ILE A 120 -8.51 -6.59 14.28
CA ILE A 120 -7.14 -6.56 14.80
C ILE A 120 -6.64 -7.97 15.12
N GLN A 121 -7.48 -8.81 15.72
CA GLN A 121 -7.12 -10.19 16.00
C GLN A 121 -6.85 -10.96 14.70
N GLU A 122 -7.65 -10.75 13.66
CA GLU A 122 -7.41 -11.34 12.34
C GLU A 122 -6.07 -10.89 11.74
N MET A 123 -5.70 -9.62 11.91
CA MET A 123 -4.40 -9.11 11.47
C MET A 123 -3.24 -9.72 12.27
N ASN A 124 -3.35 -9.82 13.59
CA ASN A 124 -2.34 -10.39 14.48
C ASN A 124 -2.01 -11.85 14.14
N TYR A 125 -3.02 -12.60 13.72
CA TYR A 125 -2.91 -14.02 13.36
C TYR A 125 -3.08 -14.27 11.86
N ALA A 126 -2.83 -13.27 11.01
CA ALA A 126 -2.95 -13.42 9.56
C ALA A 126 -1.96 -14.48 9.05
N ASP A 127 -2.45 -15.63 8.59
CA ASP A 127 -1.66 -16.76 8.08
C ASP A 127 -1.66 -16.81 6.54
N ASN A 128 -2.53 -16.05 5.87
CA ASN A 128 -2.59 -15.97 4.42
C ASN A 128 -2.98 -14.57 3.90
N MET A 129 -2.74 -14.34 2.61
CA MET A 129 -2.96 -13.05 1.95
C MET A 129 -4.42 -12.59 1.92
N ALA A 130 -5.41 -13.49 2.06
CA ALA A 130 -6.81 -13.08 2.13
C ALA A 130 -7.12 -12.40 3.49
N GLN A 131 -6.41 -12.79 4.55
CA GLN A 131 -6.56 -12.21 5.89
C GLN A 131 -5.89 -10.83 6.03
N THR A 132 -5.03 -10.43 5.10
CA THR A 132 -4.41 -9.09 5.10
C THR A 132 -5.32 -8.02 4.47
N GLN A 133 -6.50 -8.42 3.99
CA GLN A 133 -7.44 -7.59 3.23
C GLN A 133 -8.59 -7.04 4.09
N MET A 134 -8.42 -7.04 5.42
CA MET A 134 -9.42 -6.47 6.32
C MET A 134 -9.59 -4.97 6.10
N GLY A 135 -10.77 -4.45 6.42
CA GLY A 135 -11.09 -3.05 6.24
C GLY A 135 -11.43 -2.60 4.82
N ARG A 136 -11.36 -3.48 3.80
CA ARG A 136 -11.74 -3.15 2.42
C ARG A 136 -13.14 -2.56 2.30
N SER A 137 -14.10 -3.01 3.09
CA SER A 137 -15.48 -2.48 3.09
C SER A 137 -15.57 -1.00 3.48
N ARG A 138 -14.60 -0.50 4.27
CA ARG A 138 -14.51 0.93 4.60
C ARG A 138 -14.27 1.79 3.37
N LEU A 139 -13.62 1.24 2.35
CA LEU A 139 -13.26 1.91 1.10
C LEU A 139 -14.33 1.83 0.00
N GLU A 140 -15.51 1.29 0.31
CA GLU A 140 -16.65 1.24 -0.61
C GLU A 140 -17.30 2.61 -0.80
N TYR A 141 -17.54 2.99 -2.05
CA TYR A 141 -18.23 4.21 -2.46
C TYR A 141 -19.11 4.01 -3.69
N THR A 142 -20.05 4.93 -3.88
CA THR A 142 -20.86 5.02 -5.10
C THR A 142 -20.25 6.06 -6.04
N ASP A 143 -19.95 5.67 -7.28
CA ASP A 143 -19.44 6.59 -8.30
C ASP A 143 -20.56 7.53 -8.83
N PRO A 144 -20.22 8.61 -9.57
CA PRO A 144 -21.23 9.53 -10.14
C PRO A 144 -22.24 8.85 -11.10
N ALA A 145 -21.93 7.66 -11.61
CA ALA A 145 -22.82 6.86 -12.45
C ALA A 145 -23.71 5.91 -11.61
N GLY A 146 -23.69 6.01 -10.28
CA GLY A 146 -24.50 5.20 -9.37
C GLY A 146 -23.98 3.78 -9.14
N ARG A 147 -22.74 3.47 -9.56
CA ARG A 147 -22.17 2.11 -9.40
C ARG A 147 -21.41 2.01 -8.09
N GLN A 148 -21.61 0.90 -7.38
CA GLN A 148 -20.79 0.52 -6.23
C GLN A 148 -19.37 0.19 -6.69
N ARG A 149 -18.38 0.78 -6.02
CA ARG A 149 -16.95 0.64 -6.29
C ARG A 149 -16.18 0.56 -4.97
N ASN A 150 -14.98 0.01 -5.01
CA ASN A 150 -14.10 -0.04 -3.85
C ASN A 150 -12.73 0.56 -4.21
N LEU A 151 -12.24 1.54 -3.42
CA LEU A 151 -10.91 2.12 -3.67
C LEU A 151 -9.78 1.09 -3.47
N ALA A 152 -10.03 0.03 -2.69
CA ALA A 152 -9.10 -1.06 -2.50
C ALA A 152 -8.87 -1.90 -3.77
N ASP A 153 -9.75 -1.83 -4.76
CA ASP A 153 -9.66 -2.65 -5.98
C ASP A 153 -8.48 -2.27 -6.86
N GLY A 154 -7.98 -1.05 -6.74
CA GLY A 154 -6.74 -0.65 -7.39
C GLY A 154 -5.53 -0.69 -6.46
N VAL A 155 -5.55 -1.54 -5.44
CA VAL A 155 -4.36 -1.86 -4.65
C VAL A 155 -4.04 -3.33 -4.90
N MET A 156 -2.85 -3.59 -5.44
CA MET A 156 -2.33 -4.93 -5.70
C MET A 156 -1.02 -5.11 -4.95
N ASN A 157 -0.63 -6.35 -4.64
CA ASN A 157 0.69 -6.64 -4.12
C ASN A 157 1.52 -7.30 -5.23
N VAL A 158 2.75 -6.82 -5.41
CA VAL A 158 3.75 -7.41 -6.31
C VAL A 158 5.08 -7.41 -5.57
N GLN A 159 5.76 -8.55 -5.51
CA GLN A 159 7.04 -8.72 -4.83
C GLN A 159 7.02 -8.20 -3.38
N GLY A 160 5.93 -8.49 -2.68
CA GLY A 160 5.77 -8.21 -1.27
C GLY A 160 5.48 -6.75 -0.92
N ARG A 161 5.12 -5.90 -1.89
CA ARG A 161 4.82 -4.49 -1.66
C ARG A 161 3.64 -3.99 -2.50
N ALA A 162 2.97 -2.96 -2.01
CA ALA A 162 1.76 -2.44 -2.62
C ALA A 162 2.02 -1.65 -3.90
N GLN A 163 1.13 -1.84 -4.87
CA GLN A 163 1.03 -1.15 -6.15
C GLN A 163 -0.32 -0.44 -6.17
N TYR A 164 -0.32 0.86 -6.40
CA TYR A 164 -1.50 1.73 -6.35
C TYR A 164 -1.87 2.22 -7.74
N LEU A 165 -3.05 1.87 -8.23
CA LEU A 165 -3.58 2.37 -9.51
C LEU A 165 -4.08 3.82 -9.37
N ASN A 166 -3.27 4.80 -9.76
CA ASN A 166 -3.65 6.20 -9.75
C ASN A 166 -3.71 6.74 -11.18
N ASN A 167 -4.83 7.35 -11.59
CA ASN A 167 -5.01 7.93 -12.93
C ASN A 167 -4.68 7.00 -14.11
N GLY A 168 -4.98 5.70 -13.96
CA GLY A 168 -4.69 4.71 -14.99
C GLY A 168 -3.23 4.28 -15.06
N GLN A 169 -2.35 4.76 -14.16
CA GLN A 169 -0.98 4.30 -13.96
C GLN A 169 -0.85 3.55 -12.63
N TRP A 170 -0.18 2.41 -12.63
CA TRP A 170 0.20 1.75 -11.39
C TRP A 170 1.47 2.36 -10.83
N LEU A 171 1.46 2.71 -9.55
CA LEU A 171 2.59 3.28 -8.83
C LEU A 171 3.02 2.35 -7.69
N ASP A 172 4.29 1.99 -7.69
CA ASP A 172 4.92 1.20 -6.65
C ASP A 172 5.10 2.01 -5.35
N SER A 173 4.60 1.46 -4.24
CA SER A 173 4.75 2.02 -2.90
C SER A 173 6.22 2.28 -2.52
N ALA A 174 7.17 1.49 -3.04
CA ALA A 174 8.59 1.71 -2.78
C ALA A 174 9.10 3.05 -3.33
N ILE A 175 8.48 3.57 -4.39
CA ILE A 175 8.81 4.89 -4.96
C ILE A 175 8.20 5.98 -4.08
N ALA A 176 6.89 5.86 -3.80
CA ALA A 176 6.15 6.89 -3.07
C ALA A 176 6.61 7.06 -1.61
N LEU A 177 7.14 6.00 -0.99
CA LEU A 177 7.66 6.02 0.37
C LEU A 177 9.13 6.44 0.48
N GLN A 178 9.77 6.78 -0.64
CA GLN A 178 11.15 7.25 -0.62
C GLN A 178 11.20 8.71 -0.13
N GLU A 179 12.15 9.03 0.75
CA GLU A 179 12.31 10.40 1.27
C GLU A 179 12.70 11.43 0.20
N ASN A 180 13.35 10.97 -0.87
CA ASN A 180 13.82 11.81 -1.97
C ASN A 180 13.62 11.12 -3.33
N PRO A 181 12.37 10.98 -3.81
CA PRO A 181 12.07 10.25 -5.05
C PRO A 181 12.67 10.97 -6.27
N GLY A 182 12.77 12.31 -6.23
CA GLY A 182 13.33 13.12 -7.32
C GLY A 182 14.83 12.92 -7.60
N ARG A 183 15.55 12.12 -6.80
CA ARG A 183 16.95 11.74 -7.05
C ARG A 183 17.11 10.43 -7.82
N MET A 184 16.03 9.70 -8.05
CA MET A 184 16.11 8.42 -8.75
C MET A 184 16.23 8.62 -10.25
N THR A 185 17.10 7.84 -10.88
CA THR A 185 17.12 7.74 -12.35
C THR A 185 15.84 7.04 -12.80
N VAL A 186 15.09 7.71 -13.68
CA VAL A 186 13.88 7.18 -14.29
C VAL A 186 14.19 6.72 -15.71
N ASN A 187 13.97 5.44 -15.98
CA ASN A 187 14.04 4.85 -17.31
C ASN A 187 12.64 4.84 -17.92
N HIS A 188 12.40 5.68 -18.93
CA HIS A 188 11.13 5.72 -19.65
C HIS A 188 11.15 4.71 -20.81
N ILE A 189 10.14 3.87 -20.89
CA ILE A 189 9.98 2.83 -21.92
C ILE A 189 8.59 2.91 -22.50
N GLN A 190 8.49 2.83 -23.82
CA GLN A 190 7.19 2.72 -24.48
C GLN A 190 6.64 1.29 -24.35
N PHE A 191 5.36 1.16 -24.00
CA PHE A 191 4.68 -0.12 -23.92
C PHE A 191 4.77 -0.87 -25.25
N ASN A 192 5.06 -2.17 -25.20
CA ASN A 192 5.17 -3.04 -26.38
C ASN A 192 6.27 -2.62 -27.38
N SER A 193 7.26 -1.81 -26.96
CA SER A 193 8.43 -1.46 -27.78
C SER A 193 9.54 -2.52 -27.72
N PRO A 194 10.57 -2.47 -28.59
CA PRO A 194 11.74 -3.33 -28.47
C PRO A 194 12.43 -3.24 -27.09
N GLU A 195 12.50 -2.05 -26.50
CA GLU A 195 13.07 -1.79 -25.17
C GLU A 195 12.24 -2.43 -24.05
N TYR A 196 10.91 -2.44 -24.18
CA TYR A 196 10.02 -3.17 -23.27
C TYR A 196 10.35 -4.68 -23.24
N PHE A 197 10.53 -5.29 -24.40
CA PHE A 197 10.92 -6.71 -24.48
C PHE A 197 12.39 -6.94 -24.09
N GLN A 198 13.26 -5.95 -24.26
CA GLN A 198 14.63 -6.01 -23.75
C GLN A 198 14.63 -6.02 -22.22
N LEU A 199 13.84 -5.15 -21.56
CA LEU A 199 13.70 -5.13 -20.12
C LEU A 199 13.26 -6.49 -19.58
N LEU A 200 12.22 -7.11 -20.15
CA LEU A 200 11.76 -8.45 -19.75
C LEU A 200 12.83 -9.54 -19.89
N ARG A 201 13.73 -9.43 -20.87
CA ARG A 201 14.82 -10.40 -21.08
C ARG A 201 15.98 -10.18 -20.13
N GLU A 202 16.36 -8.94 -19.89
CA GLU A 202 17.49 -8.58 -19.03
C GLU A 202 17.15 -8.64 -17.54
N ARG A 203 15.90 -8.33 -17.19
CA ARG A 203 15.39 -8.27 -15.81
C ARG A 203 14.04 -8.99 -15.72
N PRO A 204 14.00 -10.33 -15.72
CA PRO A 204 12.76 -11.09 -15.69
C PRO A 204 11.82 -10.74 -14.54
N ALA A 205 12.35 -10.30 -13.39
CA ALA A 205 11.60 -9.80 -12.24
C ALA A 205 10.72 -8.58 -12.56
N SER A 206 10.93 -7.88 -13.68
CA SER A 206 10.03 -6.80 -14.11
C SER A 206 8.66 -7.32 -14.57
N ALA A 207 8.55 -8.60 -14.94
CA ALA A 207 7.37 -9.15 -15.59
C ALA A 207 6.09 -8.97 -14.75
N GLU A 208 6.16 -9.17 -13.44
CA GLU A 208 5.00 -9.03 -12.55
C GLU A 208 4.49 -7.59 -12.48
N PHE A 209 5.38 -6.60 -12.48
CA PHE A 209 4.99 -5.19 -12.54
C PHE A 209 4.37 -4.85 -13.90
N LEU A 210 5.00 -5.29 -14.98
CA LEU A 210 4.51 -5.05 -16.35
C LEU A 210 3.17 -5.74 -16.64
N ALA A 211 2.85 -6.83 -15.93
CA ALA A 211 1.57 -7.52 -16.05
C ALA A 211 0.38 -6.70 -15.50
N LEU A 212 0.63 -5.70 -14.65
CA LEU A 212 -0.43 -4.86 -14.06
C LEU A 212 -1.15 -4.00 -15.11
N GLY A 213 -0.48 -3.63 -16.19
CA GLY A 213 -1.09 -2.84 -17.25
C GLY A 213 -0.09 -2.14 -18.15
N ARG A 214 -0.61 -1.19 -18.94
CA ARG A 214 0.16 -0.48 -19.96
C ARG A 214 0.89 0.76 -19.42
N ASN A 215 0.43 1.27 -18.29
CA ASN A 215 1.05 2.40 -17.59
C ASN A 215 1.45 1.92 -16.19
N VAL A 216 2.74 1.74 -15.95
CA VAL A 216 3.28 1.19 -14.70
C VAL A 216 4.58 1.90 -14.35
N ARG A 217 4.75 2.26 -13.07
CA ARG A 217 5.95 2.90 -12.54
C ARG A 217 6.42 2.15 -11.30
N PHE A 218 7.58 1.51 -11.39
CA PHE A 218 8.07 0.58 -10.36
C PHE A 218 9.57 0.68 -10.12
N LEU A 219 10.00 0.31 -8.92
CA LEU A 219 11.40 0.30 -8.52
C LEU A 219 12.02 -1.09 -8.77
N LEU A 220 13.08 -1.15 -9.57
CA LEU A 220 13.82 -2.40 -9.77
C LEU A 220 15.31 -2.11 -9.90
N ASP A 221 16.13 -2.88 -9.17
CA ASP A 221 17.59 -2.71 -9.11
C ASP A 221 18.04 -1.28 -8.72
N GLY A 222 17.27 -0.60 -7.86
CA GLY A 222 17.53 0.77 -7.43
C GLY A 222 17.23 1.84 -8.47
N GLN A 223 16.64 1.46 -9.61
CA GLN A 223 16.21 2.37 -10.68
C GLN A 223 14.69 2.39 -10.80
N VAL A 224 14.13 3.55 -11.12
CA VAL A 224 12.71 3.65 -11.43
C VAL A 224 12.51 3.34 -12.90
N TRP A 225 11.58 2.46 -13.20
CA TRP A 225 11.14 2.15 -14.55
C TRP A 225 9.75 2.70 -14.73
N GLU A 226 9.53 3.45 -15.79
CA GLU A 226 8.24 3.99 -16.17
C GLU A 226 7.89 3.48 -17.56
N VAL A 227 6.87 2.63 -17.63
CA VAL A 227 6.29 2.15 -18.88
C VAL A 227 4.98 2.86 -19.11
N ALA A 228 4.78 3.39 -20.33
CA ALA A 228 3.56 4.07 -20.76
C ALA A 228 3.30 3.81 -22.25
N GLU A 229 2.04 3.96 -22.70
CA GLU A 229 1.66 3.85 -24.13
C GLU A 229 2.32 4.90 -25.04
#